data_AF-A0A2V9HS26-F1
#
_entry.id   AF-A0A2V9HS26-F1
#
_cell.length_a   1.000
_cell.length_b   1.000
_cell.length_c   1.000
_cell.angle_alpha   90.00
_cell.angle_beta   90.00
_cell.angle_gamma   90.00
#
_symmetry.space_group_name_H-M   'P 1'
#
loop_
_entity.id
_entity.type
_entity.pdbx_description
1 polymer ?
#
loop_
_entity_poly.entity_id
_entity_poly.type
_entity_poly.pdbx_seq_one_letter_code
_entity_poly.pdbx_strand_id
1 'polypeptide(L)'
;MFTPEERAQWVSRFRSSGLTQVQFAQQHGLKLTTLQRWLYGRGPKQKRPKATFREIVVSPLGPTGAWAAEITWPHGVTVRLGAEAEASWIEVLLHAVCQAC
;
A
#
# COMPACT_ATOMS: atom_id res chain seq x y z
N MET A 1 26.35 -12.55 22.92
CA MET A 1 26.13 -11.13 22.58
C MET A 1 27.51 -10.54 22.31
N PHE A 2 27.84 -10.12 21.08
CA PHE A 2 29.22 -9.71 20.75
C PHE A 2 29.59 -8.38 21.41
N THR A 3 30.73 -8.32 22.09
CA THR A 3 31.29 -7.09 22.69
C THR A 3 31.76 -6.11 21.60
N PRO A 4 31.94 -4.82 21.90
CA PRO A 4 32.49 -3.86 20.95
C PRO A 4 33.86 -4.30 20.37
N GLU A 5 34.72 -4.90 21.19
CA GLU A 5 36.05 -5.37 20.78
C GLU A 5 35.94 -6.54 19.79
N GLU A 6 35.06 -7.51 20.07
CA GLU A 6 34.83 -8.65 19.17
C GLU A 6 34.33 -8.19 17.79
N ARG A 7 33.46 -7.17 17.76
CA ARG A 7 32.96 -6.60 16.49
C ARG A 7 34.08 -5.94 15.70
N ALA A 8 34.98 -5.23 16.36
CA ALA A 8 36.14 -4.60 15.72
C ALA A 8 37.07 -5.66 15.11
N GLN A 9 37.28 -6.77 15.82
CA GLN A 9 38.06 -7.91 15.29
C GLN A 9 37.41 -8.53 14.05
N TRP A 10 36.08 -8.74 14.08
CA TRP A 10 35.35 -9.25 12.91
C TRP A 10 35.43 -8.32 11.71
N VAL A 11 35.29 -7.00 11.92
CA VAL A 11 35.42 -6.00 10.85
C VAL A 11 36.85 -5.98 10.28
N SER A 12 37.87 -6.09 11.15
CA SER A 12 39.26 -6.18 10.73
C SER A 12 39.53 -7.42 9.87
N ARG A 13 39.07 -8.60 10.32
CA ARG A 13 39.16 -9.86 9.58
C ARG A 13 38.42 -9.81 8.24
N PHE A 14 37.25 -9.17 8.19
CA PHE A 14 36.52 -8.97 6.94
C PHE A 14 37.34 -8.11 5.97
N ARG A 15 37.86 -6.96 6.43
CA ARG A 15 38.66 -6.05 5.60
C ARG A 15 39.94 -6.70 5.08
N SER A 16 40.58 -7.58 5.85
CA SER A 16 41.77 -8.30 5.43
C SER A 16 41.48 -9.51 4.52
N SER A 17 40.24 -10.02 4.51
CA SER A 17 39.89 -11.23 3.77
C SER A 17 39.77 -11.02 2.25
N GLY A 18 39.47 -9.81 1.79
CA GLY A 18 39.18 -9.52 0.38
C GLY A 18 37.88 -10.15 -0.15
N LEU A 19 37.09 -10.80 0.70
CA LEU A 19 35.85 -11.46 0.34
C LEU A 19 34.68 -10.48 0.25
N THR A 20 33.64 -10.87 -0.49
CA THR A 20 32.37 -10.15 -0.44
C THR A 20 31.70 -10.36 0.94
N GLN A 21 30.86 -9.40 1.36
CA GLN A 21 30.17 -9.47 2.66
C GLN A 21 29.33 -10.74 2.80
N VAL A 22 28.72 -11.21 1.70
CA VAL A 22 27.90 -12.42 1.67
C VAL A 22 28.76 -13.66 1.91
N GLN A 23 29.87 -13.79 1.19
CA GLN A 23 30.79 -14.92 1.33
C GLN A 23 31.40 -14.99 2.74
N PHE A 24 31.88 -13.86 3.25
CA PHE A 24 32.43 -13.78 4.60
C PHE A 24 31.40 -14.15 5.66
N ALA A 25 30.16 -13.67 5.52
CA ALA A 25 29.07 -14.00 6.42
C ALA A 25 28.74 -15.49 6.40
N GLN A 26 28.63 -16.09 5.22
CA GLN A 26 28.36 -17.52 5.05
C GLN A 26 29.49 -18.41 5.61
N GLN A 27 30.76 -18.10 5.32
CA GLN A 27 31.90 -18.90 5.78
C GLN A 27 32.07 -18.89 7.30
N HIS A 28 31.73 -17.79 7.96
CA HIS A 28 31.88 -17.65 9.41
C HIS A 28 30.58 -17.84 10.20
N GLY A 29 29.50 -18.29 9.55
CA GLY A 29 28.19 -18.51 10.20
C GLY A 29 27.55 -17.23 10.74
N LEU A 30 27.92 -16.06 10.19
CA LEU A 30 27.40 -14.76 10.58
C LEU A 30 26.20 -14.39 9.71
N LYS A 31 25.23 -13.68 10.28
CA LYS A 31 24.16 -13.06 9.49
C LYS A 31 24.74 -11.87 8.71
N LEU A 32 24.44 -11.78 7.42
CA LEU A 32 24.85 -10.65 6.57
C LEU A 32 24.45 -9.30 7.18
N THR A 33 23.22 -9.21 7.71
CA THR A 33 22.70 -8.00 8.35
C THR A 33 23.48 -7.60 9.61
N THR A 34 24.04 -8.57 10.33
CA THR A 34 24.90 -8.32 11.50
C THR A 34 26.23 -7.73 11.07
N LEU A 35 26.87 -8.28 10.03
CA LEU A 35 28.11 -7.75 9.47
C LEU A 35 27.90 -6.33 8.91
N GLN A 36 26.84 -6.12 8.13
CA GLN A 36 26.47 -4.80 7.60
C GLN A 36 26.28 -3.77 8.72
N ARG A 37 25.63 -4.16 9.82
CA ARG A 37 25.44 -3.28 10.98
C ARG A 37 26.74 -2.92 11.69
N TRP A 38 27.76 -3.77 11.65
CA TRP A 38 29.09 -3.46 12.19
C TRP A 38 29.89 -2.57 11.24
N LEU A 39 29.74 -2.75 9.93
CA LEU A 39 30.45 -1.96 8.92
C LEU A 39 29.88 -0.55 8.73
N TYR A 40 28.56 -0.42 8.67
CA TYR A 40 27.86 0.84 8.38
C TYR A 40 27.25 1.49 9.62
N GLY A 41 27.40 0.85 10.79
CA GLY A 41 26.74 1.25 12.02
C GLY A 41 25.22 1.04 11.95
N ARG A 42 24.49 1.59 12.94
CA ARG A 42 23.06 1.84 12.73
C ARG A 42 22.98 3.01 11.77
N GLY A 43 22.74 2.74 10.49
CA GLY A 43 22.36 3.80 9.55
C GLY A 43 21.26 4.67 10.17
N PRO A 44 21.19 5.97 9.82
CA PRO A 44 20.19 6.86 10.39
C PRO A 44 18.84 6.16 10.30
N LYS A 45 18.18 5.93 11.45
CA LYS A 45 16.80 5.44 11.45
C LYS A 45 16.04 6.48 10.64
N GLN A 46 15.74 6.16 9.37
CA GLN A 46 14.78 6.93 8.62
C GLN A 46 13.52 6.91 9.48
N LYS A 47 13.23 8.06 10.11
CA LYS A 47 12.01 8.26 10.86
C LYS A 47 10.92 8.15 9.81
N ARG A 48 10.40 6.94 9.63
CA ARG A 48 9.20 6.75 8.83
C ARG A 48 8.15 7.66 9.45
N PRO A 49 7.56 8.57 8.69
CA PRO A 49 6.51 9.42 9.23
C PRO A 49 5.47 8.50 9.87
N LYS A 50 5.11 8.81 11.11
CA LYS A 50 4.12 8.04 11.85
C LYS A 50 2.81 8.18 11.08
N ALA A 51 2.33 7.10 10.48
CA ALA A 51 1.05 7.10 9.81
C ALA A 51 -0.02 7.39 10.88
N THR A 52 -0.69 8.53 10.76
CA THR A 52 -1.79 8.91 11.64
C THR A 52 -3.07 8.71 10.86
N PHE A 53 -4.01 7.99 11.46
CA PHE A 53 -5.35 7.89 10.90
C PHE A 53 -5.98 9.28 10.82
N ARG A 54 -6.51 9.64 9.65
CA ARG A 54 -7.30 10.85 9.46
C ARG A 54 -8.63 10.45 8.86
N GLU A 55 -9.69 10.77 9.58
CA GLU A 55 -11.03 10.73 9.02
C GLU A 55 -11.14 11.81 7.94
N ILE A 56 -11.57 11.40 6.76
CA ILE A 56 -11.81 12.29 5.62
C ILE A 56 -13.31 12.23 5.39
N VAL A 57 -13.97 13.39 5.52
CA VAL A 57 -15.37 13.52 5.13
C VAL A 57 -15.39 13.45 3.61
N VAL A 58 -15.79 12.29 3.09
CA VAL A 58 -16.00 12.10 1.66
C VAL A 58 -17.35 12.74 1.36
N SER A 59 -17.36 13.82 0.57
CA SER A 59 -18.62 14.32 0.00
C SER A 59 -19.25 13.16 -0.77
N PRO A 60 -20.54 12.85 -0.54
CA PRO A 60 -21.19 11.76 -1.25
C PRO A 60 -21.04 12.01 -2.76
N LEU A 61 -20.49 11.03 -3.48
CA LEU A 61 -20.35 11.06 -4.94
C LEU A 61 -21.71 10.88 -5.66
N GLY A 62 -22.80 11.20 -4.97
CA GLY A 62 -24.16 11.09 -5.46
C GLY A 62 -24.74 12.47 -5.78
N PRO A 63 -25.77 12.54 -6.63
CA PRO A 63 -26.50 13.78 -6.86
C PRO A 63 -27.00 14.34 -5.53
N THR A 64 -26.89 15.65 -5.35
CA THR A 64 -27.21 16.40 -4.12
C THR A 64 -28.72 16.45 -3.78
N GLY A 65 -29.54 15.58 -4.36
CA GLY A 65 -30.98 15.52 -4.18
C GLY A 65 -31.47 14.18 -3.63
N ALA A 66 -32.72 14.13 -3.15
CA ALA A 66 -33.36 12.88 -2.76
C ALA A 66 -33.37 11.93 -3.97
N TRP A 67 -32.79 10.74 -3.82
CA TRP A 67 -32.88 9.69 -4.83
C TRP A 67 -34.18 8.91 -4.61
N ALA A 68 -34.92 8.61 -5.68
CA ALA A 68 -36.18 7.87 -5.59
C ALA A 68 -36.00 6.37 -5.82
N ALA A 69 -35.06 5.96 -6.68
CA ALA A 69 -34.80 4.55 -6.97
C ALA A 69 -33.39 4.30 -7.52
N GLU A 70 -32.86 3.11 -7.24
CA GLU A 70 -31.67 2.54 -7.86
C GLU A 70 -32.05 1.21 -8.52
N ILE A 71 -31.67 1.04 -9.79
CA ILE A 71 -31.92 -0.18 -10.56
C ILE A 71 -30.58 -0.71 -11.02
N THR A 72 -30.29 -1.97 -10.69
CA THR A 72 -29.03 -2.64 -11.06
C THR A 72 -29.34 -3.85 -11.94
N TRP A 73 -28.67 -3.92 -13.10
CA TRP A 73 -28.78 -5.04 -14.03
C TRP A 73 -27.68 -6.09 -13.78
N PRO A 74 -27.91 -7.36 -14.16
CA PRO A 74 -26.92 -8.44 -14.01
C PRO A 74 -25.57 -8.17 -14.72
N HIS A 75 -25.57 -7.33 -15.75
CA HIS A 75 -24.37 -6.96 -16.50
C HIS A 75 -23.51 -5.87 -15.83
N GLY A 76 -23.86 -5.45 -14.60
CA GLY A 76 -23.10 -4.45 -13.84
C GLY A 76 -23.44 -3.00 -14.18
N VAL A 77 -24.55 -2.78 -14.90
CA VAL A 77 -25.09 -1.43 -15.13
C VAL A 77 -25.97 -1.04 -13.95
N THR A 78 -25.74 0.15 -13.38
CA THR A 78 -26.58 0.71 -12.31
C THR A 78 -27.09 2.08 -12.74
N VAL A 79 -28.42 2.22 -12.78
CA VAL A 79 -29.10 3.49 -13.06
C VAL A 79 -29.69 4.02 -11.77
N ARG A 80 -29.44 5.30 -11.48
CA ARG A 80 -29.98 6.02 -10.33
C ARG A 80 -30.91 7.12 -10.78
N LEU A 81 -32.11 7.14 -10.21
CA LEU A 81 -33.16 8.08 -10.55
C LEU A 81 -33.33 9.11 -9.42
N GLY A 82 -33.26 10.39 -9.77
CA GLY A 82 -33.58 11.48 -8.84
C GLY A 82 -35.09 11.53 -8.56
N ALA A 83 -35.48 12.01 -7.38
CA ALA A 83 -36.89 12.09 -6.97
C ALA A 83 -37.74 13.05 -7.82
N GLU A 84 -37.11 13.96 -8.55
CA GLU A 84 -37.78 14.92 -9.44
C GLU A 84 -37.85 14.44 -10.90
N ALA A 85 -37.38 13.21 -11.20
CA ALA A 85 -37.41 12.68 -12.55
C ALA A 85 -38.84 12.35 -12.99
N GLU A 86 -39.23 12.84 -14.17
CA GLU A 86 -40.56 12.60 -14.73
C GLU A 86 -40.73 11.14 -15.16
N ALA A 87 -41.88 10.54 -14.83
CA ALA A 87 -42.16 9.12 -15.11
C ALA A 87 -42.05 8.76 -16.60
N SER A 88 -42.49 9.67 -17.48
CA SER A 88 -42.42 9.52 -18.94
C SER A 88 -40.97 9.42 -19.44
N TRP A 89 -40.06 10.19 -18.85
CA TRP A 89 -38.64 10.17 -19.17
C TRP A 89 -37.93 8.95 -18.59
N ILE A 90 -38.31 8.51 -17.38
CA ILE A 90 -37.79 7.30 -16.75
C ILE A 90 -38.08 6.07 -17.63
N GLU A 91 -39.29 5.95 -18.17
CA GLU A 91 -39.66 4.82 -19.03
C GLU A 91 -38.79 4.74 -20.28
N VAL A 92 -38.57 5.88 -20.94
CA VAL A 92 -37.69 5.96 -22.13
C VAL A 92 -36.25 5.59 -21.78
N LEU A 93 -35.72 6.08 -20.65
CA LEU A 93 -34.38 5.75 -20.18
C LEU A 93 -34.24 4.25 -19.89
N LEU A 94 -35.21 3.65 -19.20
CA LEU A 94 -35.19 2.22 -18.88
C LEU A 94 -35.27 1.36 -20.13
N HIS A 95 -36.10 1.75 -21.11
CA HIS A 95 -36.20 1.03 -22.38
C HIS A 95 -34.89 1.12 -23.17
N ALA A 96 -34.26 2.30 -23.24
CA ALA A 96 -32.98 2.48 -23.91
C ALA A 96 -31.84 1.67 -23.23
N VAL A 97 -31.79 1.65 -21.90
CA VAL A 97 -30.78 0.87 -21.16
C VAL A 97 -31.03 -0.63 -21.30
N CYS A 98 -32.29 -1.06 -21.30
CA CYS A 98 -32.64 -2.47 -21.51
C CYS A 98 -32.33 -2.95 -22.94
N GLN A 99 -32.41 -2.08 -23.94
CA GLN A 99 -32.04 -2.42 -25.33
C GLN A 99 -30.52 -2.48 -25.56
N ALA A 100 -29.74 -1.80 -24.72
CA ALA A 100 -28.29 -1.76 -24.81
C ALA A 100 -27.59 -2.87 -23.98
N CYS A 101 -28.34 -3.58 -23.14
CA CYS A 101 -27.87 -4.74 -22.37
C CYS A 101 -28.23 -6.05 -23.08
#